data_AF-H3KGZ4-F1
#
_entry.id   AF-H3KGZ4-F1
#
_cell.length_a   1.000
_cell.length_b   1.000
_cell.length_c   1.000
_cell.angle_alpha   90.00
_cell.angle_beta   90.00
_cell.angle_gamma   90.00
#
_symmetry.space_group_name_H-M   'P 1'
#
loop_
_entity.id
_entity.type
_entity.pdbx_description
1 polymer ?
#
loop_
_entity_poly.entity_id
_entity_poly.type
_entity_poly.pdbx_seq_one_letter_code
_entity_poly.pdbx_strand_id
1 'polypeptide(L)'
;MTDAEQEIDASRPVFSAEDERAMRRALELARLARPISPPNPSVGCVIMRAGEVLGEGFTQETGGPHAEVCAMRDAIARGHTLEGATAYVTLEPCSHYGRTPPCALALINAGFVRVVAAVLDPNPQVAGRGLRMLRDAGIKAECGLLEAEARAENAGFLTRMTRGTPWVRMKAAATLDGRTAFLDGRS
;
A
#
# COMPACT_ATOMS: atom_id res chain seq x y z
N MET A 1 23.29 -0.51 -30.35
CA MET A 1 22.86 -0.31 -28.95
C MET A 1 23.59 0.94 -28.52
N THR A 2 22.89 2.06 -28.56
CA THR A 2 23.46 3.39 -28.35
C THR A 2 23.59 3.67 -26.86
N ASP A 3 24.65 4.39 -26.48
CA ASP A 3 24.99 4.77 -25.10
C ASP A 3 23.82 5.44 -24.31
N ALA A 4 22.78 5.91 -25.00
CA ALA A 4 21.56 6.48 -24.40
C ALA A 4 20.62 5.47 -23.70
N GLU A 5 20.73 4.15 -23.99
CA GLU A 5 19.94 3.12 -23.31
C GLU A 5 20.55 2.70 -21.96
N GLN A 6 21.82 3.03 -21.72
CA GLN A 6 22.54 2.72 -20.48
C GLN A 6 22.39 3.79 -19.38
N GLU A 7 21.95 5.00 -19.71
CA GLU A 7 21.76 6.09 -18.73
C GLU A 7 20.41 6.05 -17.99
N ILE A 8 19.42 5.29 -18.46
CA ILE A 8 18.05 5.29 -17.89
C ILE A 8 17.92 4.33 -16.68
N ASP A 9 18.89 3.45 -16.44
CA ASP A 9 18.79 2.39 -15.41
C ASP A 9 19.34 2.80 -14.02
N ALA A 10 20.09 3.91 -13.93
CA ALA A 10 20.80 4.29 -12.69
C ALA A 10 19.94 5.00 -11.62
N SER A 11 18.65 5.27 -11.87
CA SER A 11 17.81 6.06 -10.96
C SER A 11 16.73 5.27 -10.22
N ARG A 12 16.63 3.94 -10.41
CA ARG A 12 15.67 3.13 -9.65
C ARG A 12 16.27 2.70 -8.31
N PRO A 13 15.54 2.89 -7.19
CA PRO A 13 16.00 2.37 -5.91
C PRO A 13 16.17 0.85 -6.00
N VAL A 14 17.35 0.37 -5.62
CA VAL A 14 17.62 -1.07 -5.50
C VAL A 14 17.07 -1.53 -4.16
N PHE A 15 16.05 -2.40 -4.21
CA PHE A 15 15.44 -2.99 -3.03
C PHE A 15 16.11 -4.31 -2.66
N SER A 16 16.29 -4.56 -1.36
CA SER A 16 16.90 -5.79 -0.86
C SER A 16 15.89 -6.95 -0.81
N ALA A 17 16.38 -8.18 -0.65
CA ALA A 17 15.52 -9.35 -0.40
C ALA A 17 14.72 -9.22 0.92
N GLU A 18 15.24 -8.47 1.89
CA GLU A 18 14.50 -8.12 3.10
C GLU A 18 13.35 -7.15 2.81
N ASP A 19 13.59 -6.13 1.98
CA ASP A 19 12.56 -5.19 1.57
C ASP A 19 11.42 -5.95 0.87
N GLU A 20 11.75 -6.86 -0.04
CA GLU A 20 10.76 -7.72 -0.70
C GLU A 20 9.97 -8.58 0.29
N ARG A 21 10.64 -9.23 1.24
CA ARG A 21 9.99 -10.06 2.27
C ARG A 21 8.99 -9.22 3.09
N ALA A 22 9.41 -8.05 3.52
CA ALA A 22 8.59 -7.13 4.30
C ALA A 22 7.38 -6.62 3.49
N MET A 23 7.59 -6.26 2.23
CA MET A 23 6.51 -5.77 1.37
C MET A 23 5.52 -6.88 0.98
N ARG A 24 5.99 -8.12 0.76
CA ARG A 24 5.10 -9.28 0.57
C ARG A 24 4.22 -9.50 1.79
N ARG A 25 4.79 -9.38 2.99
CA ARG A 25 4.03 -9.45 4.24
C ARG A 25 3.03 -8.30 4.37
N ALA A 26 3.41 -7.06 4.03
CA ALA A 26 2.49 -5.93 3.97
C ALA A 26 1.35 -6.16 2.98
N LEU A 27 1.61 -6.78 1.82
CA LEU A 27 0.58 -7.19 0.87
C LEU A 27 -0.36 -8.25 1.45
N GLU A 28 0.12 -9.25 2.18
CA GLU A 28 -0.74 -10.22 2.87
C GLU A 28 -1.69 -9.53 3.86
N LEU A 29 -1.17 -8.58 4.65
CA LEU A 29 -1.97 -7.78 5.59
C LEU A 29 -3.01 -6.94 4.86
N ALA A 30 -2.66 -6.31 3.73
CA ALA A 30 -3.61 -5.57 2.89
C ALA A 30 -4.79 -6.46 2.44
N ARG A 31 -4.55 -7.74 2.15
CA ARG A 31 -5.62 -8.68 1.76
C ARG A 31 -6.67 -8.88 2.86
N LEU A 32 -6.27 -8.76 4.13
CA LEU A 32 -7.17 -8.85 5.28
C LEU A 32 -8.09 -7.62 5.37
N ALA A 33 -7.65 -6.46 4.86
CA ALA A 33 -8.45 -5.24 4.83
C ALA A 33 -9.52 -5.25 3.73
N ARG A 34 -9.41 -6.09 2.70
CA ARG A 34 -10.34 -6.12 1.54
C ARG A 34 -11.83 -6.15 1.90
N PRO A 35 -12.31 -7.00 2.81
CA PRO A 35 -13.74 -7.06 3.13
C PRO A 35 -14.24 -5.88 3.97
N ILE A 36 -13.37 -5.14 4.65
CA ILE A 36 -13.76 -4.15 5.68
C ILE A 36 -13.42 -2.70 5.32
N SER A 37 -12.40 -2.48 4.49
CA SER A 37 -11.90 -1.13 4.17
C SER A 37 -12.75 -0.33 3.16
N PRO A 38 -13.54 -0.91 2.23
CA PRO A 38 -14.28 -0.10 1.27
C PRO A 38 -15.16 0.98 1.93
N PRO A 39 -15.22 2.21 1.37
CA PRO A 39 -14.64 2.64 0.09
C PRO A 39 -13.14 3.02 0.12
N ASN A 40 -12.48 2.95 1.27
CA ASN A 40 -11.05 3.24 1.43
C ASN A 40 -10.17 2.14 0.77
N PRO A 41 -8.89 2.43 0.47
CA PRO A 41 -7.99 1.40 -0.05
C PRO A 41 -7.65 0.36 1.02
N SER A 42 -7.41 -0.87 0.56
CA SER A 42 -6.89 -1.96 1.38
C SER A 42 -5.37 -1.80 1.47
N VAL A 43 -4.87 -1.29 2.59
CA VAL A 43 -3.45 -1.03 2.82
C VAL A 43 -2.94 -1.94 3.93
N GLY A 44 -1.71 -2.41 3.80
CA GLY A 44 -0.97 -3.11 4.85
C GLY A 44 0.35 -2.40 5.11
N CYS A 45 0.84 -2.52 6.34
CA CYS A 45 2.08 -1.91 6.81
C CYS A 45 2.84 -2.88 7.71
N VAL A 46 4.15 -2.98 7.51
CA VAL A 46 5.08 -3.73 8.36
C VAL A 46 6.19 -2.79 8.79
N ILE A 47 6.51 -2.78 10.09
CA ILE A 47 7.60 -2.00 10.66
C ILE A 47 8.73 -2.96 11.01
N MET A 48 9.94 -2.67 10.53
CA MET A 48 11.12 -3.48 10.80
C MET A 48 12.30 -2.65 11.28
N ARG A 49 13.18 -3.29 12.05
CA ARG A 49 14.50 -2.76 12.42
C ARG A 49 15.48 -3.92 12.55
N ALA A 50 16.64 -3.81 11.91
CA ALA A 50 17.70 -4.82 11.97
C ALA A 50 17.22 -6.26 11.68
N GLY A 51 16.39 -6.45 10.67
CA GLY A 51 15.86 -7.77 10.28
C GLY A 51 14.67 -8.28 11.11
N GLU A 52 14.34 -7.61 12.22
CA GLU A 52 13.22 -7.97 13.10
C GLU A 52 11.94 -7.21 12.72
N VAL A 53 10.79 -7.90 12.75
CA VAL A 53 9.47 -7.28 12.62
C VAL A 53 9.04 -6.75 13.98
N LEU A 54 8.96 -5.43 14.10
CA LEU A 54 8.53 -4.76 15.33
C LEU A 54 7.01 -4.73 15.44
N GLY A 55 6.30 -4.50 14.32
CA GLY A 55 4.84 -4.44 14.31
C GLY A 55 4.23 -4.52 12.93
N GLU A 56 2.97 -4.92 12.90
CA GLU A 56 2.19 -5.19 11.69
C GLU A 56 0.79 -4.56 11.78
N GLY A 57 0.27 -4.09 10.65
CA GLY A 57 -1.05 -3.48 10.61
C GLY A 57 -1.66 -3.47 9.22
N PHE A 58 -2.99 -3.35 9.18
CA PHE A 58 -3.76 -3.13 7.96
C PHE A 58 -4.90 -2.16 8.22
N THR A 59 -5.39 -1.53 7.15
CA THR A 59 -6.49 -0.56 7.22
C THR A 59 -7.73 -1.21 7.83
N GLN A 60 -8.29 -0.55 8.86
CA GLN A 60 -9.54 -0.99 9.47
C GLN A 60 -10.75 -0.40 8.73
N GLU A 61 -11.95 -0.64 9.26
CA GLU A 61 -13.19 -0.09 8.70
C GLU A 61 -13.14 1.44 8.52
N THR A 62 -13.99 1.96 7.65
CA THR A 62 -13.99 3.39 7.31
C THR A 62 -14.19 4.28 8.54
N GLY A 63 -13.24 5.19 8.76
CA GLY A 63 -13.19 6.05 9.97
C GLY A 63 -12.30 5.49 11.08
N GLY A 64 -11.91 4.23 10.99
CA GLY A 64 -10.88 3.61 11.82
C GLY A 64 -9.44 3.97 11.42
N PRO A 65 -8.46 3.42 12.14
CA PRO A 65 -7.04 3.68 11.87
C PRO A 65 -6.57 3.10 10.53
N HIS A 66 -5.62 3.80 9.91
CA HIS A 66 -4.90 3.32 8.73
C HIS A 66 -3.85 2.27 9.12
N ALA A 67 -3.35 1.55 8.12
CA ALA A 67 -2.38 0.47 8.30
C ALA A 67 -1.14 0.90 9.09
N GLU A 68 -0.60 2.09 8.81
CA GLU A 68 0.58 2.64 9.48
C GLU A 68 0.33 2.85 10.98
N VAL A 69 -0.84 3.40 11.32
CA VAL A 69 -1.25 3.61 12.71
C VAL A 69 -1.45 2.29 13.44
N CYS A 70 -2.05 1.30 12.78
CA CYS A 70 -2.19 -0.05 13.33
C CYS A 70 -0.82 -0.70 13.59
N ALA A 71 0.11 -0.63 12.65
CA ALA A 71 1.43 -1.21 12.80
C ALA A 71 2.22 -0.54 13.93
N MET A 72 2.16 0.80 14.04
CA MET A 72 2.80 1.52 15.14
C MET A 72 2.21 1.13 16.50
N ARG A 73 0.89 0.98 16.61
CA ARG A 73 0.23 0.53 17.84
C ARG A 73 0.62 -0.89 18.22
N ASP A 74 0.69 -1.81 17.25
CA ASP A 74 1.13 -3.18 17.49
C ASP A 74 2.58 -3.22 17.98
N ALA A 75 3.49 -2.47 17.35
CA ALA A 75 4.88 -2.36 17.81
C ALA A 75 5.01 -1.83 19.25
N ILE A 76 4.28 -0.76 19.58
CA ILE A 76 4.26 -0.19 20.93
C ILE A 76 3.68 -1.19 21.94
N ALA A 77 2.60 -1.89 21.59
CA ALA A 77 1.98 -2.90 22.45
C ALA A 77 2.91 -4.08 22.74
N ARG A 78 3.82 -4.40 21.81
CA ARG A 78 4.88 -5.40 21.98
C ARG A 78 6.11 -4.87 22.74
N GLY A 79 6.11 -3.61 23.15
CA GLY A 79 7.19 -2.98 23.90
C GLY A 79 8.36 -2.49 23.04
N HIS A 80 8.18 -2.35 21.72
CA HIS A 80 9.21 -1.82 20.83
C HIS A 80 9.15 -0.29 20.72
N THR A 81 10.33 0.32 20.63
CA THR A 81 10.51 1.71 20.18
C THR A 81 10.48 1.79 18.66
N LEU A 82 10.02 2.92 18.10
CA LEU A 82 9.86 3.11 16.66
C LEU A 82 11.04 3.87 16.03
N GLU A 83 11.82 4.56 16.84
CA GLU A 83 12.93 5.39 16.40
C GLU A 83 13.98 4.55 15.67
N GLY A 84 14.41 5.02 14.49
CA GLY A 84 15.36 4.29 13.66
C GLY A 84 14.76 3.10 12.89
N ALA A 85 13.45 2.89 12.92
CA ALA A 85 12.80 1.82 12.17
C ALA A 85 12.55 2.19 10.69
N THR A 86 12.27 1.15 9.90
CA THR A 86 11.80 1.23 8.51
C THR A 86 10.33 0.81 8.44
N ALA A 87 9.49 1.58 7.75
CA ALA A 87 8.11 1.19 7.44
C ALA A 87 7.99 0.73 5.98
N TYR A 88 7.35 -0.42 5.75
CA TYR A 88 6.99 -0.94 4.43
C TYR A 88 5.47 -0.89 4.30
N VAL A 89 4.97 -0.09 3.36
CA VAL A 89 3.53 0.20 3.23
C VAL A 89 3.05 0.00 1.78
N THR A 90 1.89 -0.60 1.59
CA THR A 90 1.44 -0.99 0.23
C THR A 90 0.87 0.18 -0.60
N LEU A 91 0.65 1.35 0.00
CA LEU A 91 0.22 2.57 -0.67
C LEU A 91 0.92 3.77 0.01
N GLU A 92 1.17 4.84 -0.74
CA GLU A 92 1.76 6.07 -0.21
C GLU A 92 1.03 6.56 1.08
N PRO A 93 1.77 6.85 2.16
CA PRO A 93 1.17 7.38 3.39
C PRO A 93 0.41 8.68 3.15
N CYS A 94 -0.79 8.79 3.71
CA CYS A 94 -1.61 9.97 3.50
C CYS A 94 -0.95 11.25 4.05
N SER A 95 -1.15 12.35 3.33
CA SER A 95 -0.50 13.66 3.58
C SER A 95 -1.48 14.78 3.92
N HIS A 96 -2.77 14.47 4.08
CA HIS A 96 -3.83 15.45 4.32
C HIS A 96 -4.62 15.08 5.57
N TYR A 97 -5.21 16.09 6.20
CA TYR A 97 -6.15 15.88 7.30
C TYR A 97 -7.48 15.42 6.73
N GLY A 98 -7.80 14.14 6.96
CA GLY A 98 -9.11 13.58 6.67
C GLY A 98 -9.92 13.48 7.97
N ARG A 99 -10.49 12.30 8.22
CA ARG A 99 -11.09 11.95 9.52
C ARG A 99 -10.03 11.69 10.59
N THR A 100 -8.82 11.34 10.16
CA THR A 100 -7.64 11.06 10.98
C THR A 100 -6.48 11.98 10.58
N PRO A 101 -5.52 12.24 11.48
CA PRO A 101 -4.29 12.96 11.14
C PRO A 101 -3.47 12.23 10.05
N PRO A 102 -2.62 12.96 9.28
CA PRO A 102 -1.80 12.36 8.22
C PRO A 102 -0.83 11.30 8.75
N CYS A 103 -0.76 10.16 8.07
CA CYS A 103 0.16 9.08 8.43
C CYS A 103 1.62 9.46 8.18
N ALA A 104 1.90 10.27 7.15
CA ALA A 104 3.25 10.80 6.92
C ALA A 104 3.76 11.60 8.14
N LEU A 105 2.89 12.42 8.76
CA LEU A 105 3.25 13.17 9.97
C LEU A 105 3.48 12.26 11.18
N ALA A 106 2.65 11.21 11.33
CA ALA A 106 2.83 10.25 12.40
C ALA A 106 4.17 9.49 12.30
N LEU A 107 4.56 9.08 11.09
CA LEU A 107 5.87 8.46 10.82
C LEU A 107 7.04 9.40 11.12
N ILE A 108 6.91 10.69 10.78
CA ILE A 108 7.91 11.72 11.12
C ILE A 108 8.07 11.84 12.63
N ASN A 109 6.95 12.02 13.34
CA ASN A 109 6.96 12.22 14.78
C ASN A 109 7.47 10.99 15.55
N ALA A 110 7.29 9.78 15.00
CA ALA A 110 7.77 8.53 15.58
C ALA A 110 9.26 8.23 15.27
N GLY A 111 9.97 9.10 14.53
CA GLY A 111 11.40 8.98 14.31
C GLY A 111 11.81 7.86 13.36
N PHE A 112 10.97 7.50 12.39
CA PHE A 112 11.34 6.56 11.33
C PHE A 112 12.47 7.14 10.47
N VAL A 113 13.40 6.29 10.03
CA VAL A 113 14.52 6.71 9.17
C VAL A 113 14.33 6.34 7.71
N ARG A 114 13.43 5.39 7.44
CA ARG A 114 13.13 4.93 6.08
C ARG A 114 11.66 4.54 5.92
N VAL A 115 11.08 4.85 4.78
CA VAL A 115 9.75 4.41 4.36
C VAL A 115 9.82 3.89 2.93
N VAL A 116 9.29 2.70 2.70
CA VAL A 116 9.19 2.09 1.36
C VAL A 116 7.72 1.89 1.04
N ALA A 117 7.22 2.58 0.02
CA ALA A 117 5.84 2.45 -0.46
C ALA A 117 5.76 1.60 -1.74
N ALA A 118 4.79 0.71 -1.86
CA ALA A 118 4.64 -0.05 -3.11
C ALA A 118 4.07 0.80 -4.25
N VAL A 119 3.03 1.58 -3.98
CA VAL A 119 2.27 2.35 -4.97
C VAL A 119 2.18 3.82 -4.55
N LEU A 120 2.41 4.73 -5.49
CA LEU A 120 2.11 6.15 -5.32
C LEU A 120 0.60 6.36 -5.33
N ASP A 121 0.06 7.14 -4.39
CA ASP A 121 -1.40 7.34 -4.32
C ASP A 121 -1.85 8.22 -5.51
N PRO A 122 -2.73 7.74 -6.41
CA PRO A 122 -3.20 8.54 -7.53
C PRO A 122 -4.20 9.62 -7.13
N ASN A 123 -4.67 9.65 -5.87
CA ASN A 123 -5.54 10.69 -5.37
C ASN A 123 -4.85 12.05 -5.52
N PRO A 124 -5.42 13.04 -6.24
CA PRO A 124 -4.83 14.37 -6.39
C PRO A 124 -4.54 15.08 -5.07
N GLN A 125 -5.24 14.70 -4.00
CA GLN A 125 -5.01 15.19 -2.64
C GLN A 125 -3.84 14.51 -1.92
N VAL A 126 -3.17 13.53 -2.52
CA VAL A 126 -2.05 12.82 -1.89
C VAL A 126 -0.85 12.73 -2.83
N ALA A 127 -1.07 12.49 -4.13
CA ALA A 127 -0.06 12.21 -5.15
C ALA A 127 1.32 12.82 -4.89
N GLY A 128 2.22 12.01 -4.32
CA GLY A 128 3.62 12.34 -4.05
C GLY A 128 3.87 13.33 -2.92
N ARG A 129 2.84 13.86 -2.28
CA ARG A 129 2.95 14.80 -1.16
C ARG A 129 3.36 14.08 0.12
N GLY A 130 2.87 12.87 0.36
CA GLY A 130 3.21 12.08 1.55
C GLY A 130 4.68 11.67 1.54
N LEU A 131 5.13 11.11 0.41
CA LEU A 131 6.55 10.77 0.23
C LEU A 131 7.46 12.00 0.26
N ARG A 132 7.01 13.14 -0.28
CA ARG A 132 7.77 14.40 -0.20
C ARG A 132 7.88 14.90 1.25
N MET A 133 6.79 14.92 2.01
CA MET A 133 6.82 15.30 3.44
C MET A 133 7.82 14.47 4.24
N LEU A 134 7.89 13.16 3.98
CA LEU A 134 8.87 12.28 4.62
C LEU A 134 10.31 12.67 4.24
N ARG A 135 10.59 12.90 2.96
CA ARG A 135 11.92 13.31 2.48
C ARG A 135 12.35 14.65 3.04
N ASP A 136 11.44 15.62 3.08
CA ASP A 136 11.70 16.97 3.61
C ASP A 136 12.02 16.93 5.12
N ALA A 137 11.52 15.91 5.83
CA ALA A 137 11.85 15.63 7.23
C ALA A 137 13.13 14.79 7.43
N GLY A 138 13.88 14.49 6.36
CA GLY A 138 15.12 13.71 6.41
C GLY A 138 14.93 12.19 6.39
N ILE A 139 13.72 11.69 6.14
CA ILE A 139 13.41 10.26 6.07
C ILE A 139 13.68 9.76 4.65
N LYS A 140 14.41 8.65 4.51
CA LYS A 140 14.61 8.00 3.20
C LYS A 140 13.29 7.39 2.71
N ALA A 141 12.59 8.09 1.80
CA ALA A 141 11.32 7.62 1.25
C ALA A 141 11.45 7.13 -0.21
N GLU A 142 11.24 5.84 -0.43
CA GLU A 142 11.36 5.15 -1.72
C GLU A 142 10.00 4.58 -2.17
N CYS A 143 9.78 4.41 -3.47
CA CYS A 143 8.53 3.88 -4.01
C CYS A 143 8.75 2.94 -5.19
N GLY A 144 7.80 2.03 -5.43
CA GLY A 144 7.77 1.13 -6.60
C GLY A 144 8.09 -0.33 -6.30
N LEU A 145 8.29 -0.70 -5.03
CA LEU A 145 8.55 -2.09 -4.63
C LEU A 145 7.27 -2.93 -4.70
N LEU A 146 7.25 -3.97 -5.54
CA LEU A 146 6.07 -4.83 -5.77
C LEU A 146 4.82 -4.04 -6.18
N GLU A 147 5.02 -2.99 -6.98
CA GLU A 147 3.97 -2.06 -7.40
C GLU A 147 2.84 -2.77 -8.14
N ALA A 148 3.16 -3.72 -9.03
CA ALA A 148 2.16 -4.43 -9.84
C ALA A 148 1.18 -5.21 -8.96
N GLU A 149 1.68 -5.93 -7.96
CA GLU A 149 0.88 -6.69 -7.00
C GLU A 149 0.03 -5.77 -6.12
N ALA A 150 0.61 -4.68 -5.61
CA ALA A 150 -0.11 -3.70 -4.81
C ALA A 150 -1.21 -2.97 -5.61
N ARG A 151 -0.99 -2.70 -6.91
CA ARG A 151 -2.01 -2.16 -7.82
C ARG A 151 -3.15 -3.13 -8.05
N ALA A 152 -2.84 -4.41 -8.27
CA ALA A 152 -3.85 -5.45 -8.44
C ALA A 152 -4.73 -5.58 -7.18
N GLU A 153 -4.11 -5.47 -6.01
CA GLU A 153 -4.79 -5.52 -4.72
C GLU A 153 -5.82 -4.40 -4.54
N ASN A 154 -5.51 -3.21 -5.06
CA ASN A 154 -6.35 -2.00 -4.96
C ASN A 154 -7.01 -1.59 -6.28
N ALA A 155 -7.23 -2.52 -7.23
CA ALA A 155 -7.73 -2.20 -8.57
C ALA A 155 -9.02 -1.35 -8.54
N GLY A 156 -9.96 -1.66 -7.64
CA GLY A 156 -11.20 -0.88 -7.45
C GLY A 156 -10.96 0.56 -7.00
N PHE A 157 -10.17 0.74 -5.94
CA PHE A 157 -9.83 2.06 -5.42
C PHE A 157 -9.07 2.90 -6.46
N LEU A 158 -8.03 2.34 -7.07
CA LEU A 158 -7.17 3.04 -8.02
C LEU A 158 -7.94 3.42 -9.30
N THR A 159 -8.82 2.55 -9.79
CA THR A 159 -9.67 2.85 -10.96
C THR A 159 -10.62 4.01 -10.66
N ARG A 160 -11.24 4.02 -9.47
CA ARG A 160 -12.10 5.12 -9.04
C ARG A 160 -11.34 6.45 -8.94
N MET A 161 -10.12 6.44 -8.39
CA MET A 161 -9.30 7.66 -8.25
C MET A 161 -8.80 8.19 -9.59
N THR A 162 -8.44 7.31 -10.53
CA THR A 162 -7.83 7.71 -11.81
C THR A 162 -8.84 7.97 -12.92
N ARG A 163 -9.94 7.20 -12.97
CA ARG A 163 -10.92 7.23 -14.07
C ARG A 163 -12.29 7.77 -13.65
N GLY A 164 -12.54 7.96 -12.36
CA GLY A 164 -13.86 8.37 -11.86
C GLY A 164 -14.94 7.30 -11.99
N THR A 165 -14.59 6.06 -12.34
CA THR A 165 -15.51 4.93 -12.57
C THR A 165 -15.10 3.72 -11.73
N PRO A 166 -16.02 2.77 -11.44
CA PRO A 166 -15.67 1.56 -10.71
C PRO A 166 -14.85 0.60 -11.58
N TRP A 167 -14.04 -0.24 -10.93
CA TRP A 167 -13.46 -1.42 -11.57
C TRP A 167 -14.51 -2.54 -11.59
N VAL A 168 -14.78 -3.11 -12.77
CA VAL A 168 -15.86 -4.08 -12.97
C VAL A 168 -15.30 -5.47 -13.23
N ARG A 169 -15.72 -6.44 -12.41
CA ARG A 169 -15.49 -7.88 -12.67
C ARG A 169 -16.78 -8.51 -13.16
N MET A 170 -16.77 -8.97 -14.41
CA MET A 170 -17.85 -9.79 -14.96
C MET A 170 -17.56 -11.27 -14.65
N LYS A 171 -18.52 -11.96 -14.03
CA LYS A 171 -18.50 -13.42 -13.89
C LYS A 171 -19.65 -14.02 -14.68
N ALA A 172 -19.34 -15.01 -15.51
CA ALA A 172 -20.33 -15.86 -16.15
C ALA A 172 -20.06 -17.33 -15.76
N ALA A 173 -21.12 -18.14 -15.72
CA ALA A 173 -21.00 -19.59 -15.73
C ALA A 173 -21.80 -20.08 -16.92
N ALA A 174 -21.19 -20.95 -17.71
CA ALA A 174 -21.79 -21.49 -18.91
C ALA A 174 -21.34 -22.94 -19.11
N THR A 175 -22.13 -23.70 -19.84
CA THR A 175 -21.73 -24.99 -20.40
C THR A 175 -20.56 -24.83 -21.38
N LEU A 176 -19.96 -25.94 -21.80
CA LEU A 176 -18.86 -25.94 -22.77
C LEU A 176 -19.27 -25.30 -24.12
N ASP A 177 -20.55 -25.41 -24.51
CA ASP A 177 -21.13 -24.78 -25.70
C ASP A 177 -21.66 -23.35 -25.46
N GLY A 178 -21.31 -22.73 -24.32
CA GLY A 178 -21.58 -21.31 -24.05
C GLY A 178 -23.03 -20.99 -23.63
N ARG A 179 -23.79 -21.97 -23.15
CA ARG A 179 -25.17 -21.76 -22.67
C ARG A 179 -25.20 -21.50 -21.18
N THR A 180 -26.01 -20.53 -20.77
CA THR A 180 -26.20 -20.16 -19.36
C THR A 180 -27.49 -20.72 -18.75
N ALA A 181 -28.41 -21.23 -19.60
CA ALA A 181 -29.67 -21.85 -19.21
C ALA A 181 -30.26 -22.63 -20.40
N PHE A 182 -31.22 -23.53 -20.13
CA PHE A 182 -32.12 -24.09 -21.14
C PHE A 182 -33.12 -23.03 -21.66
N LEU A 183 -33.85 -23.34 -22.75
CA LEU A 183 -34.87 -22.45 -23.32
C LEU A 183 -36.02 -22.13 -22.34
N ASP A 184 -36.24 -23.01 -21.36
CA ASP A 184 -37.23 -22.81 -20.29
C ASP A 184 -36.66 -22.09 -19.05
N GLY A 185 -35.41 -21.63 -19.11
CA GLY A 185 -34.77 -20.83 -18.07
C GLY A 185 -34.12 -21.63 -16.93
N ARG A 186 -34.17 -22.97 -16.93
CA ARG A 186 -33.45 -23.78 -15.94
C ARG A 186 -31.93 -23.68 -16.15
N SER A 187 -31.16 -23.45 -15.08
CA SER A 187 -29.72 -23.17 -15.07
C SER A 187 -28.99 -23.84 -13.92
#